data_AF-R0F2D5-F1
#
_entry.id   AF-R0F2D5-F1
#
_cell.length_a   1.000
_cell.length_b   1.000
_cell.length_c   1.000
_cell.angle_alpha   90.00
_cell.angle_beta   90.00
_cell.angle_gamma   90.00
#
_symmetry.space_group_name_H-M   'P 1'
#
loop_
_entity.id
_entity.type
_entity.pdbx_description
1 polymer ?
#
loop_
_entity_poly.entity_id
_entity_poly.type
_entity_poly.pdbx_seq_one_letter_code
_entity_poly.pdbx_strand_id
1 'polypeptide(L)'
;MAMAKESSNLMEKSRDVLATPSHEGFENILEQFAMPQETKEYKTAFALFNFCATHFPNCYTLKLLQVYRRSSNSVIRYRSIYLLAESLAELRRRNFEFSRVGLHEIKPLLIECLMMEETKENEIKIFRRIVSILVYNVVVCDNGGWDELSDCILWLACTEPVKAFHVFLDLPSVYGMFIDTFLTEIVGKAEMILLSPENSEVEDWSLALETVVKIGIQILDTEMRADLIKNLINILENSVKKLVEKGMEQFLVQGLEYLEKFLSRDKTMYNYNKTQCHFVKAFMFKIKDFGTQTKEIIRKINQVVKTEDNAVVKPVVQPQESQDDGAEYERGLYIHLKTMSAVDVLKIFMSNAVEDRSKEIAIRRLEVVLSDHTSKKVEIDISEMRELQPLLISCLKQEGITDSMFKVLGEVLNHVVYELSKHQNVAWYGLLDYITSQSKTKFQRAVYIFQCLTMPIEDDGFMIHVMENLLPEIRVRLNPPRELLVDNKSWVLTFTGAFCATIHLIKIPSQAESFKEIANKMIDSVRELVERKMEVGLVRRAFRDVETIVKKQLEWYQTMEYKFVKVLLWKLYAIKGMKWESKIVLWRINVTLDRLVNKEVKEIPKDEFDWLKLHEAL
;
A
#
# COMPACT_ATOMS: atom_id res chain seq x y z
N MET A 1 -39.18 -21.04 9.63
CA MET A 1 -39.40 -21.53 8.25
C MET A 1 -39.61 -20.39 7.24
N ALA A 2 -40.40 -19.34 7.54
CA ALA A 2 -40.59 -18.18 6.65
C ALA A 2 -39.30 -17.36 6.41
N MET A 3 -38.54 -17.02 7.46
CA MET A 3 -37.26 -16.28 7.33
C MET A 3 -36.22 -17.00 6.46
N ALA A 4 -36.14 -18.33 6.51
CA ALA A 4 -35.21 -19.11 5.69
C ALA A 4 -35.58 -19.07 4.19
N LYS A 5 -36.89 -19.05 3.88
CA LYS A 5 -37.40 -18.99 2.51
C LYS A 5 -37.23 -17.59 1.90
N GLU A 6 -37.35 -16.56 2.73
CA GLU A 6 -37.14 -15.17 2.34
C GLU A 6 -35.65 -14.86 2.11
N SER A 7 -34.77 -15.35 2.98
CA SER A 7 -33.30 -15.29 2.80
C SER A 7 -32.83 -16.05 1.55
N SER A 8 -33.37 -17.24 1.29
CA SER A 8 -33.06 -18.02 0.07
C SER A 8 -33.44 -17.28 -1.22
N ASN A 9 -34.56 -16.54 -1.23
CA ASN A 9 -35.02 -15.76 -2.39
C ASN A 9 -34.13 -14.53 -2.64
N LEU A 10 -33.68 -13.86 -1.58
CA LEU A 10 -32.75 -12.73 -1.68
C LEU A 10 -31.37 -13.17 -2.18
N MET A 11 -30.90 -14.35 -1.76
CA MET A 11 -29.64 -14.92 -2.23
C MET A 11 -29.63 -15.21 -3.73
N GLU A 12 -30.72 -15.76 -4.27
CA GLU A 12 -30.87 -16.04 -5.70
C GLU A 12 -30.90 -14.74 -6.51
N LYS A 13 -31.77 -13.79 -6.12
CA LYS A 13 -31.88 -12.48 -6.79
C LYS A 13 -30.60 -11.65 -6.74
N SER A 14 -29.88 -11.68 -5.62
CA SER A 14 -28.62 -10.94 -5.49
C SER A 14 -27.55 -11.53 -6.40
N ARG A 15 -27.46 -12.86 -6.52
CA ARG A 15 -26.56 -13.49 -7.49
C ARG A 15 -26.90 -13.10 -8.92
N ASP A 16 -28.17 -13.14 -9.31
CA ASP A 16 -28.58 -12.77 -10.67
C ASP A 16 -28.17 -11.34 -11.01
N VAL A 17 -28.44 -10.40 -10.10
CA VAL A 17 -28.15 -8.98 -10.34
C VAL A 17 -26.64 -8.67 -10.26
N LEU A 18 -25.90 -9.29 -9.34
CA LEU A 18 -24.48 -9.02 -9.14
C LEU A 18 -23.58 -9.74 -10.16
N ALA A 19 -23.93 -10.96 -10.59
CA ALA A 19 -23.15 -11.75 -11.54
C ALA A 19 -23.39 -11.32 -13.00
N THR A 20 -24.51 -10.68 -13.30
CA THR A 20 -24.80 -10.17 -14.64
C THR A 20 -23.82 -9.04 -14.99
N PRO A 21 -23.16 -9.03 -16.17
CA PRO A 21 -22.22 -7.95 -16.53
C PRO A 21 -22.85 -6.56 -16.72
N SER A 22 -24.17 -6.49 -16.98
CA SER A 22 -24.91 -5.23 -17.14
C SER A 22 -25.06 -4.45 -15.83
N HIS A 23 -25.21 -3.12 -15.95
CA HIS A 23 -25.50 -2.20 -14.84
C HIS A 23 -27.01 -1.99 -14.63
N GLU A 24 -27.83 -2.31 -15.64
CA GLU A 24 -29.28 -2.06 -15.69
C GLU A 24 -30.02 -2.70 -14.51
N GLY A 25 -29.57 -3.88 -14.04
CA GLY A 25 -30.18 -4.54 -12.89
C GLY A 25 -30.09 -3.71 -11.60
N PHE A 26 -28.94 -3.08 -11.34
CA PHE A 26 -28.78 -2.17 -10.20
C PHE A 26 -29.43 -0.81 -10.44
N GLU A 27 -29.41 -0.32 -11.68
CA GLU A 27 -30.12 0.90 -12.05
C GLU A 27 -31.62 0.78 -11.74
N ASN A 28 -32.27 -0.31 -12.15
CA ASN A 28 -33.68 -0.59 -11.85
C ASN A 28 -33.96 -0.64 -10.33
N ILE A 29 -33.04 -1.19 -9.52
CA ILE A 29 -33.17 -1.18 -8.05
C ILE A 29 -33.15 0.26 -7.52
N LEU A 30 -32.24 1.11 -8.03
CA LEU A 30 -32.13 2.51 -7.63
C LEU A 30 -33.30 3.38 -8.11
N GLU A 31 -33.91 3.05 -9.26
CA GLU A 31 -35.15 3.66 -9.74
C GLU A 31 -36.32 3.36 -8.80
N GLN A 32 -36.42 2.13 -8.30
CA GLN A 32 -37.46 1.74 -7.35
C GLN A 32 -37.38 2.52 -6.03
N PHE A 33 -36.22 3.12 -5.70
CA PHE A 33 -36.10 4.02 -4.55
C PHE A 33 -36.77 5.40 -4.77
N ALA A 34 -37.22 5.71 -5.98
CA ALA A 34 -38.06 6.89 -6.24
C ALA A 34 -39.55 6.63 -5.91
N MET A 35 -39.95 5.37 -5.70
CA MET A 35 -41.32 5.01 -5.32
C MET A 35 -41.58 5.31 -3.83
N PRO A 36 -42.85 5.53 -3.42
CA PRO A 36 -43.20 5.70 -2.01
C PRO A 36 -42.76 4.50 -1.16
N GLN A 37 -42.29 4.76 0.06
CA GLN A 37 -41.66 3.75 0.92
C GLN A 37 -42.61 2.61 1.33
N GLU A 38 -43.93 2.86 1.27
CA GLU A 38 -44.96 1.90 1.60
C GLU A 38 -45.14 0.83 0.52
N THR A 39 -44.71 1.12 -0.72
CA THR A 39 -44.86 0.25 -1.88
C THR A 39 -44.06 -1.05 -1.72
N LYS A 40 -44.57 -2.11 -2.34
CA LYS A 40 -43.91 -3.43 -2.30
C LYS A 40 -42.59 -3.40 -3.06
N GLU A 41 -42.55 -2.64 -4.15
CA GLU A 41 -41.40 -2.41 -5.01
C GLU A 41 -40.26 -1.76 -4.22
N TYR A 42 -40.52 -0.65 -3.52
CA TYR A 42 -39.53 0.00 -2.66
C TYR A 42 -38.99 -0.97 -1.59
N LYS A 43 -39.87 -1.64 -0.85
CA LYS A 43 -39.47 -2.55 0.24
C LYS A 43 -38.64 -3.73 -0.26
N THR A 44 -39.00 -4.28 -1.42
CA THR A 44 -38.28 -5.40 -2.03
C THR A 44 -36.91 -4.95 -2.54
N ALA A 45 -36.84 -3.80 -3.22
CA ALA A 45 -35.59 -3.19 -3.67
C ALA A 45 -34.65 -2.91 -2.50
N PHE A 46 -35.19 -2.30 -1.43
CA PHE A 46 -34.42 -1.92 -0.25
C PHE A 46 -33.86 -3.14 0.49
N ALA A 47 -34.68 -4.19 0.65
CA ALA A 47 -34.23 -5.45 1.24
C ALA A 47 -33.10 -6.09 0.41
N LEU A 48 -33.26 -6.17 -0.92
CA LEU A 48 -32.25 -6.72 -1.82
C LEU A 48 -30.96 -5.89 -1.82
N PHE A 49 -31.09 -4.57 -1.82
CA PHE A 49 -29.97 -3.63 -1.79
C PHE A 49 -29.12 -3.80 -0.53
N ASN A 50 -29.75 -3.80 0.65
CA ASN A 50 -29.08 -4.00 1.93
C ASN A 50 -28.46 -5.40 2.04
N PHE A 51 -29.15 -6.41 1.50
CA PHE A 51 -28.62 -7.78 1.44
C PHE A 51 -27.33 -7.83 0.60
N CYS A 52 -27.32 -7.18 -0.58
CA CYS A 52 -26.12 -7.10 -1.43
C CYS A 52 -24.97 -6.35 -0.74
N ALA A 53 -25.24 -5.20 -0.10
CA ALA A 53 -24.25 -4.43 0.61
C ALA A 53 -23.61 -5.21 1.77
N THR A 54 -24.40 -6.03 2.47
CA THR A 54 -23.96 -6.82 3.64
C THR A 54 -23.20 -8.08 3.24
N HIS A 55 -23.70 -8.84 2.26
CA HIS A 55 -23.16 -10.17 1.93
C HIS A 55 -22.20 -10.17 0.74
N PHE A 56 -22.27 -9.17 -0.15
CA PHE A 56 -21.46 -9.09 -1.36
C PHE A 56 -20.84 -7.70 -1.61
N PRO A 57 -20.16 -7.10 -0.62
CA PRO A 57 -19.66 -5.72 -0.69
C PRO A 57 -18.71 -5.44 -1.87
N ASN A 58 -17.91 -6.42 -2.30
CA ASN A 58 -17.05 -6.29 -3.49
C ASN A 58 -17.88 -6.05 -4.77
N CYS A 59 -18.78 -6.99 -5.08
CA CYS A 59 -19.62 -6.92 -6.29
C CYS A 59 -20.60 -5.74 -6.22
N TYR A 60 -21.14 -5.46 -5.03
CA TYR A 60 -22.00 -4.31 -4.78
C TYR A 60 -21.30 -2.99 -5.11
N THR A 61 -20.07 -2.81 -4.63
CA THR A 61 -19.25 -1.61 -4.91
C THR A 61 -18.97 -1.47 -6.40
N LEU A 62 -18.58 -2.56 -7.05
CA LEU A 62 -18.35 -2.60 -8.49
C LEU A 62 -19.61 -2.19 -9.27
N LYS A 63 -20.77 -2.72 -8.89
CA LYS A 63 -22.05 -2.44 -9.56
C LYS A 63 -22.48 -0.99 -9.44
N LEU A 64 -22.34 -0.39 -8.26
CA LEU A 64 -22.69 1.03 -8.09
C LEU A 64 -21.76 1.96 -8.87
N LEU A 65 -20.45 1.65 -8.94
CA LEU A 65 -19.53 2.39 -9.80
C LEU A 65 -19.88 2.21 -11.28
N GLN A 66 -20.31 1.02 -11.71
CA GLN A 66 -20.75 0.77 -13.09
C GLN A 66 -22.00 1.59 -13.43
N VAL A 67 -22.96 1.68 -12.50
CA VAL A 67 -24.15 2.52 -12.67
C VAL A 67 -23.75 3.99 -12.80
N TYR A 68 -22.88 4.51 -11.94
CA TYR A 68 -22.39 5.89 -12.08
C TYR A 68 -21.74 6.12 -13.45
N ARG A 69 -20.90 5.19 -13.89
CA ARG A 69 -20.15 5.34 -15.13
C ARG A 69 -21.01 5.27 -16.40
N ARG A 70 -22.06 4.45 -16.39
CA ARG A 70 -22.82 4.04 -17.59
C ARG A 70 -24.25 4.55 -17.66
N SER A 71 -24.88 4.88 -16.53
CA SER A 71 -26.26 5.38 -16.52
C SER A 71 -26.34 6.71 -17.26
N SER A 72 -27.36 6.84 -18.11
CA SER A 72 -27.69 8.10 -18.79
C SER A 72 -28.43 9.09 -17.87
N ASN A 73 -28.92 8.63 -16.72
CA ASN A 73 -29.69 9.44 -15.79
C ASN A 73 -28.81 10.04 -14.67
N SER A 74 -28.60 11.35 -14.73
CA SER A 74 -27.78 12.07 -13.74
C SER A 74 -28.23 11.91 -12.28
N VAL A 75 -29.53 11.76 -12.02
CA VAL A 75 -30.08 11.54 -10.67
C VAL A 75 -29.71 10.16 -10.16
N ILE A 76 -29.78 9.14 -11.02
CA ILE A 76 -29.40 7.78 -10.67
C ILE A 76 -27.89 7.68 -10.48
N ARG A 77 -27.08 8.32 -11.34
CA ARG A 77 -25.63 8.45 -11.15
C ARG A 77 -25.31 9.01 -9.75
N TYR A 78 -25.86 10.18 -9.41
CA TYR A 78 -25.63 10.79 -8.09
C TYR A 78 -26.08 9.88 -6.94
N ARG A 79 -27.27 9.28 -7.03
CA ARG A 79 -27.80 8.37 -6.01
C ARG A 79 -26.91 7.14 -5.82
N SER A 80 -26.35 6.59 -6.89
CA SER A 80 -25.47 5.42 -6.83
C SER A 80 -24.21 5.68 -6.01
N ILE A 81 -23.51 6.80 -6.24
CA ILE A 81 -22.28 7.13 -5.51
C ILE A 81 -22.57 7.61 -4.08
N TYR A 82 -23.71 8.26 -3.85
CA TYR A 82 -24.13 8.66 -2.51
C TYR A 82 -24.36 7.43 -1.63
N LEU A 83 -25.16 6.48 -2.12
CA LEU A 83 -25.42 5.24 -1.37
C LEU A 83 -24.17 4.37 -1.24
N LEU A 84 -23.29 4.39 -2.24
CA LEU A 84 -22.00 3.73 -2.14
C LEU A 84 -21.16 4.33 -1.00
N ALA A 85 -21.04 5.66 -0.93
CA ALA A 85 -20.27 6.32 0.12
C ALA A 85 -20.81 6.02 1.53
N GLU A 86 -22.14 6.03 1.71
CA GLU A 86 -22.77 5.67 2.98
C GLU A 86 -22.51 4.20 3.35
N SER A 87 -22.64 3.30 2.37
CA SER A 87 -22.38 1.87 2.58
C SER A 87 -20.91 1.60 2.92
N LEU A 88 -19.99 2.25 2.21
CA LEU A 88 -18.56 2.14 2.47
C LEU A 88 -18.18 2.71 3.85
N ALA A 89 -18.82 3.79 4.28
CA ALA A 89 -18.60 4.35 5.61
C ALA A 89 -19.02 3.35 6.71
N GLU A 90 -20.16 2.69 6.53
CA GLU A 90 -20.62 1.64 7.44
C GLU A 90 -19.70 0.41 7.41
N LEU A 91 -19.27 -0.02 6.24
CA LEU A 91 -18.28 -1.09 6.08
C LEU A 91 -16.95 -0.75 6.78
N ARG A 92 -16.49 0.51 6.67
CA ARG A 92 -15.29 0.99 7.36
C ARG A 92 -15.45 0.96 8.88
N ARG A 93 -16.63 1.31 9.43
CA ARG A 93 -16.89 1.20 10.88
C ARG A 93 -16.81 -0.24 11.37
N ARG A 94 -17.20 -1.20 10.54
CA ARG A 94 -17.11 -2.64 10.82
C ARG A 94 -15.74 -3.24 10.50
N ASN A 95 -14.74 -2.42 10.17
CA ASN A 95 -13.42 -2.85 9.71
C ASN A 95 -13.48 -3.88 8.58
N PHE A 96 -14.46 -3.76 7.69
CA PHE A 96 -14.58 -4.65 6.54
C PHE A 96 -13.41 -4.42 5.56
N GLU A 97 -12.78 -5.52 5.14
CA GLU A 97 -11.69 -5.51 4.17
C GLU A 97 -12.14 -6.04 2.81
N PHE A 98 -11.91 -5.26 1.75
CA PHE A 98 -12.17 -5.68 0.39
C PHE A 98 -11.24 -6.82 -0.03
N SER A 99 -11.76 -7.76 -0.83
CA SER A 99 -10.93 -8.84 -1.35
C SER A 99 -9.99 -8.30 -2.43
N ARG A 100 -8.80 -8.90 -2.57
CA ARG A 100 -7.83 -8.48 -3.61
C ARG A 100 -8.41 -8.56 -5.02
N VAL A 101 -9.22 -9.59 -5.30
CA VAL A 101 -9.91 -9.75 -6.59
C VAL A 101 -10.92 -8.63 -6.80
N GLY A 102 -11.72 -8.30 -5.78
CA GLY A 102 -12.64 -7.17 -5.82
C GLY A 102 -11.92 -5.84 -6.05
N LEU A 103 -10.83 -5.59 -5.33
CA LEU A 103 -10.02 -4.39 -5.52
C LEU A 103 -9.42 -4.29 -6.94
N HIS A 104 -8.98 -5.41 -7.53
CA HIS A 104 -8.46 -5.42 -8.90
C HIS A 104 -9.50 -4.96 -9.93
N GLU A 105 -10.78 -5.25 -9.71
CA GLU A 105 -11.87 -4.82 -10.60
C GLU A 105 -12.39 -3.41 -10.26
N ILE A 106 -12.41 -3.06 -8.98
CA ILE A 106 -12.89 -1.75 -8.49
C ILE A 106 -11.91 -0.63 -8.83
N LYS A 107 -10.59 -0.87 -8.69
CA LYS A 107 -9.56 0.17 -8.88
C LYS A 107 -9.65 0.85 -10.26
N PRO A 108 -9.63 0.14 -11.41
CA PRO A 108 -9.68 0.77 -12.72
C PRO A 108 -10.98 1.54 -12.93
N LEU A 109 -12.12 0.96 -12.52
CA LEU A 109 -13.42 1.58 -12.71
C LEU A 109 -13.56 2.87 -11.88
N LEU A 110 -13.02 2.92 -10.67
CA LEU A 110 -12.99 4.15 -9.87
C LEU A 110 -12.15 5.24 -10.56
N ILE A 111 -11.01 4.88 -11.14
CA ILE A 111 -10.18 5.83 -11.89
C ILE A 111 -10.95 6.36 -13.11
N GLU A 112 -11.64 5.49 -13.86
CA GLU A 112 -12.50 5.92 -14.97
C GLU A 112 -13.60 6.88 -14.51
N CYS A 113 -14.24 6.62 -13.37
CA CYS A 113 -15.24 7.53 -12.79
C CYS A 113 -14.63 8.89 -12.41
N LEU A 114 -13.43 8.91 -11.84
CA LEU A 114 -12.71 10.14 -11.50
C LEU A 114 -12.29 10.93 -12.75
N MET A 115 -12.00 10.26 -13.86
CA MET A 115 -11.56 10.89 -15.12
C MET A 115 -12.72 11.37 -16.01
N MET A 116 -13.97 11.27 -15.55
CA MET A 116 -15.11 11.82 -16.30
C MET A 116 -15.05 13.35 -16.34
N GLU A 117 -15.24 13.93 -17.53
CA GLU A 117 -15.21 15.39 -17.75
C GLU A 117 -16.44 16.11 -17.17
N GLU A 118 -17.58 15.43 -17.04
CA GLU A 118 -18.85 16.01 -16.58
C GLU A 118 -19.05 15.97 -15.05
N THR A 119 -18.03 15.63 -14.26
CA THR A 119 -18.23 15.41 -12.82
C THR A 119 -18.42 16.72 -12.06
N LYS A 120 -19.57 16.86 -11.38
CA LYS A 120 -19.87 18.04 -10.56
C LYS A 120 -19.06 18.03 -9.26
N GLU A 121 -18.75 19.21 -8.72
CA GLU A 121 -17.99 19.35 -7.47
C GLU A 121 -18.62 18.56 -6.29
N ASN A 122 -19.94 18.56 -6.17
CA ASN A 122 -20.66 17.79 -5.14
C ASN A 122 -20.43 16.27 -5.28
N GLU A 123 -20.29 15.78 -6.51
CA GLU A 123 -19.96 14.37 -6.78
C GLU A 123 -18.50 14.08 -6.41
N ILE A 124 -17.58 15.00 -6.70
CA ILE A 124 -16.17 14.89 -6.29
C ILE A 124 -16.02 14.85 -4.76
N LYS A 125 -16.82 15.65 -4.02
CA LYS A 125 -16.86 15.59 -2.55
C LYS A 125 -17.31 14.23 -2.02
N ILE A 126 -18.14 13.49 -2.78
CA ILE A 126 -18.52 12.11 -2.47
C ILE A 126 -17.38 11.15 -2.85
N PHE A 127 -16.81 11.32 -4.06
CA PHE A 127 -15.72 10.47 -4.54
C PHE A 127 -14.49 10.53 -3.65
N ARG A 128 -14.10 11.68 -3.10
CA ARG A 128 -12.95 11.73 -2.19
C ARG A 128 -13.13 10.84 -0.96
N ARG A 129 -14.37 10.65 -0.47
CA ARG A 129 -14.68 9.72 0.63
C ARG A 129 -14.58 8.27 0.17
N ILE A 130 -15.13 7.95 -1.00
CA ILE A 130 -15.03 6.62 -1.62
C ILE A 130 -13.55 6.25 -1.82
N VAL A 131 -12.78 7.14 -2.43
CA VAL A 131 -11.34 6.99 -2.65
C VAL A 131 -10.61 6.79 -1.33
N SER A 132 -10.87 7.62 -0.31
CA SER A 132 -10.27 7.48 1.02
C SER A 132 -10.45 6.08 1.61
N ILE A 133 -11.66 5.53 1.57
CA ILE A 133 -11.99 4.22 2.13
C ILE A 133 -11.31 3.09 1.33
N LEU A 134 -11.31 3.20 0.00
CA LEU A 134 -10.66 2.21 -0.86
C LEU A 134 -9.13 2.28 -0.76
N VAL A 135 -8.54 3.48 -0.67
CA VAL A 135 -7.09 3.65 -0.45
C VAL A 135 -6.70 3.09 0.91
N TYR A 136 -7.50 3.29 1.95
CA TYR A 136 -7.26 2.66 3.25
C TYR A 136 -7.19 1.13 3.11
N ASN A 137 -8.17 0.53 2.42
CA ASN A 137 -8.16 -0.91 2.14
C ASN A 137 -6.94 -1.35 1.31
N VAL A 138 -6.52 -0.57 0.31
CA VAL A 138 -5.37 -0.93 -0.54
C VAL A 138 -4.05 -0.80 0.21
N VAL A 139 -3.88 0.26 1.00
CA VAL A 139 -2.66 0.53 1.77
C VAL A 139 -2.52 -0.42 2.95
N VAL A 140 -3.62 -0.73 3.66
CA VAL A 140 -3.61 -1.63 4.82
C VAL A 140 -3.60 -3.11 4.41
N CYS A 141 -4.31 -3.50 3.33
CA CYS A 141 -4.49 -4.92 3.00
C CYS A 141 -3.56 -5.45 1.88
N ASP A 142 -2.97 -4.59 1.04
CA ASP A 142 -2.28 -5.04 -0.19
C ASP A 142 -0.76 -4.86 -0.19
N ASN A 143 -0.15 -4.06 0.71
CA ASN A 143 1.29 -3.68 0.68
C ASN A 143 1.80 -3.18 -0.71
N GLY A 144 0.92 -3.02 -1.71
CA GLY A 144 1.26 -2.96 -3.13
C GLY A 144 1.15 -1.57 -3.76
N GLY A 145 0.76 -0.57 -2.97
CA GLY A 145 0.51 0.78 -3.46
C GLY A 145 -0.64 0.86 -4.47
N TRP A 146 -1.04 2.09 -4.82
CA TRP A 146 -2.03 2.35 -5.86
C TRP A 146 -1.51 3.43 -6.80
N ASP A 147 -0.49 3.10 -7.56
CA ASP A 147 0.17 4.05 -8.44
C ASP A 147 -0.74 4.62 -9.53
N GLU A 148 -1.72 3.85 -9.99
CA GLU A 148 -2.72 4.34 -10.95
C GLU A 148 -3.52 5.51 -10.37
N LEU A 149 -3.79 5.51 -9.06
CA LEU A 149 -4.42 6.65 -8.39
C LEU A 149 -3.46 7.82 -8.25
N SER A 150 -2.19 7.55 -7.96
CA SER A 150 -1.14 8.58 -7.94
C SER A 150 -1.00 9.28 -9.30
N ASP A 151 -0.97 8.51 -10.39
CA ASP A 151 -0.91 9.01 -11.77
C ASP A 151 -2.21 9.76 -12.15
N CYS A 152 -3.37 9.29 -11.67
CA CYS A 152 -4.64 9.99 -11.83
C CYS A 152 -4.67 11.33 -11.10
N ILE A 153 -4.19 11.40 -9.85
CA ILE A 153 -4.09 12.66 -9.10
C ILE A 153 -3.13 13.63 -9.80
N LEU A 154 -2.01 13.15 -10.35
CA LEU A 154 -1.10 13.97 -11.16
C LEU A 154 -1.83 14.53 -12.39
N TRP A 155 -2.53 13.68 -13.14
CA TRP A 155 -3.29 14.11 -14.31
C TRP A 155 -4.32 15.18 -13.93
N LEU A 156 -5.10 14.93 -12.87
CA LEU A 156 -6.06 15.90 -12.33
C LEU A 156 -5.37 17.19 -11.88
N ALA A 157 -4.19 17.13 -11.26
CA ALA A 157 -3.46 18.35 -10.86
C ALA A 157 -3.05 19.18 -12.07
N CYS A 158 -2.73 18.54 -13.20
CA CYS A 158 -2.41 19.21 -14.45
C CYS A 158 -3.66 19.81 -15.14
N THR A 159 -4.78 19.09 -15.15
CA THR A 159 -5.98 19.42 -15.95
C THR A 159 -7.10 20.09 -15.16
N GLU A 160 -7.41 19.59 -13.96
CA GLU A 160 -8.51 20.00 -13.08
C GLU A 160 -8.03 20.13 -11.60
N PRO A 161 -7.23 21.16 -11.25
CA PRO A 161 -6.53 21.21 -9.95
C PRO A 161 -7.44 21.12 -8.72
N VAL A 162 -8.60 21.77 -8.76
CA VAL A 162 -9.60 21.76 -7.67
C VAL A 162 -10.09 20.33 -7.39
N LYS A 163 -10.28 19.52 -8.44
CA LYS A 163 -10.66 18.12 -8.34
C LYS A 163 -9.55 17.28 -7.74
N ALA A 164 -8.29 17.53 -8.12
CA ALA A 164 -7.13 16.89 -7.51
C ALA A 164 -7.03 17.19 -6.00
N PHE A 165 -7.25 18.44 -5.60
CA PHE A 165 -7.24 18.84 -4.19
C PHE A 165 -8.30 18.08 -3.40
N HIS A 166 -9.54 18.02 -3.88
CA HIS A 166 -10.59 17.26 -3.21
C HIS A 166 -10.22 15.79 -3.03
N VAL A 167 -9.74 15.11 -4.08
CA VAL A 167 -9.36 13.69 -4.03
C VAL A 167 -8.23 13.48 -3.02
N PHE A 168 -7.24 14.38 -2.99
CA PHE A 168 -6.09 14.29 -2.11
C PHE A 168 -6.44 14.50 -0.62
N LEU A 169 -7.32 15.44 -0.31
CA LEU A 169 -7.57 15.88 1.08
C LEU A 169 -8.03 14.77 2.02
N ASP A 170 -8.90 13.88 1.56
CA ASP A 170 -9.46 12.81 2.39
C ASP A 170 -8.57 11.56 2.41
N LEU A 171 -7.43 11.55 1.70
CA LEU A 171 -6.53 10.39 1.68
C LEU A 171 -6.01 10.04 3.08
N PRO A 172 -5.93 8.74 3.41
CA PRO A 172 -5.26 8.26 4.62
C PRO A 172 -3.76 8.53 4.54
N SER A 173 -3.03 8.23 5.62
CA SER A 173 -1.57 8.25 5.56
C SER A 173 -1.09 7.27 4.49
N VAL A 174 -0.34 7.79 3.51
CA VAL A 174 0.17 7.02 2.37
C VAL A 174 1.70 7.08 2.37
N TYR A 175 2.34 6.08 1.77
CA TYR A 175 3.79 6.02 1.67
C TYR A 175 4.33 7.19 0.81
N GLY A 176 5.50 7.72 1.16
CA GLY A 176 6.03 8.94 0.54
C GLY A 176 6.12 8.91 -1.00
N MET A 177 6.43 7.74 -1.59
CA MET A 177 6.54 7.58 -3.05
C MET A 177 5.20 7.80 -3.78
N PHE A 178 4.07 7.55 -3.12
CA PHE A 178 2.74 7.85 -3.68
C PHE A 178 2.59 9.35 -3.89
N ILE A 179 2.98 10.14 -2.89
CA ILE A 179 2.85 11.59 -2.92
C ILE A 179 3.87 12.19 -3.89
N ASP A 180 5.10 11.66 -3.93
CA ASP A 180 6.20 12.18 -4.75
C ASP A 180 5.86 12.35 -6.23
N THR A 181 5.01 11.49 -6.77
CA THR A 181 4.58 11.53 -8.17
C THR A 181 3.88 12.84 -8.54
N PHE A 182 3.01 13.36 -7.66
CA PHE A 182 2.19 14.54 -7.94
C PHE A 182 2.52 15.74 -7.06
N LEU A 183 3.40 15.58 -6.07
CA LEU A 183 3.75 16.59 -5.07
C LEU A 183 4.11 17.95 -5.67
N THR A 184 5.02 17.96 -6.66
CA THR A 184 5.49 19.21 -7.26
C THR A 184 4.36 19.95 -7.96
N GLU A 185 3.54 19.24 -8.72
CA GLU A 185 2.44 19.82 -9.48
C GLU A 185 1.33 20.32 -8.55
N ILE A 186 0.90 19.50 -7.58
CA ILE A 186 -0.19 19.87 -6.68
C ILE A 186 0.19 21.05 -5.79
N VAL A 187 1.44 21.12 -5.32
CA VAL A 187 1.96 22.26 -4.54
C VAL A 187 2.04 23.51 -5.43
N GLY A 188 2.56 23.38 -6.64
CA GLY A 188 2.64 24.52 -7.57
C GLY A 188 1.27 25.10 -7.92
N LYS A 189 0.27 24.26 -8.16
CA LYS A 189 -1.12 24.70 -8.42
C LYS A 189 -1.75 25.34 -7.18
N ALA A 190 -1.56 24.75 -6.00
CA ALA A 190 -2.08 25.31 -4.76
C ALA A 190 -1.41 26.65 -4.43
N GLU A 191 -0.10 26.78 -4.65
CA GLU A 191 0.64 28.03 -4.48
C GLU A 191 0.12 29.14 -5.40
N MET A 192 -0.16 28.84 -6.67
CA MET A 192 -0.73 29.83 -7.60
C MET A 192 -2.07 30.39 -7.11
N ILE A 193 -2.95 29.53 -6.58
CA ILE A 193 -4.26 29.93 -6.01
C ILE A 193 -4.05 30.73 -4.72
N LEU A 194 -3.24 30.21 -3.80
CA LEU A 194 -2.97 30.85 -2.51
C LEU A 194 -2.35 32.24 -2.66
N LEU A 195 -1.44 32.41 -3.62
CA LEU A 195 -0.78 33.68 -3.89
C LEU A 195 -1.60 34.60 -4.81
N SER A 196 -2.78 34.20 -5.31
CA SER A 196 -3.61 35.03 -6.20
C SER A 196 -5.06 35.15 -5.70
N PRO A 197 -5.30 35.60 -4.45
CA PRO A 197 -6.62 35.54 -3.82
C PRO A 197 -7.69 36.42 -4.50
N GLU A 198 -7.32 37.38 -5.34
CA GLU A 198 -8.27 38.21 -6.10
C GLU A 198 -8.95 37.45 -7.25
N ASN A 199 -8.32 36.36 -7.70
CA ASN A 199 -8.78 35.54 -8.81
C ASN A 199 -9.41 34.23 -8.32
N SER A 200 -9.70 34.11 -7.01
CA SER A 200 -10.17 32.87 -6.41
C SER A 200 -11.26 33.14 -5.39
N GLU A 201 -12.29 32.28 -5.40
CA GLU A 201 -13.31 32.29 -4.37
C GLU A 201 -12.72 31.81 -3.03
N VAL A 202 -13.40 32.13 -1.93
CA VAL A 202 -12.97 31.72 -0.57
C VAL A 202 -12.83 30.21 -0.52
N GLU A 203 -13.75 29.49 -1.13
CA GLU A 203 -13.81 28.04 -1.18
C GLU A 203 -12.57 27.43 -1.83
N ASP A 204 -12.18 27.92 -3.02
CA ASP A 204 -11.00 27.43 -3.75
C ASP A 204 -9.69 27.77 -3.03
N TRP A 205 -9.60 28.98 -2.49
CA TRP A 205 -8.44 29.38 -1.70
C TRP A 205 -8.31 28.54 -0.42
N SER A 206 -9.43 28.28 0.26
CA SER A 206 -9.48 27.43 1.46
C SER A 206 -9.11 25.99 1.13
N LEU A 207 -9.57 25.47 -0.01
CA LEU A 207 -9.24 24.14 -0.49
C LEU A 207 -7.74 23.98 -0.77
N ALA A 208 -7.12 24.99 -1.41
CA ALA A 208 -5.68 25.02 -1.62
C ALA A 208 -4.91 25.11 -0.28
N LEU A 209 -5.41 25.88 0.69
CA LEU A 209 -4.83 26.00 2.02
C LEU A 209 -4.84 24.64 2.75
N GLU A 210 -6.01 23.99 2.81
CA GLU A 210 -6.18 22.66 3.39
C GLU A 210 -5.23 21.65 2.72
N THR A 211 -5.09 21.73 1.39
CA THR A 211 -4.25 20.82 0.61
C THR A 211 -2.78 20.95 1.00
N VAL A 212 -2.24 22.17 1.03
CA VAL A 212 -0.84 22.42 1.42
C VAL A 212 -0.58 21.98 2.87
N VAL A 213 -1.53 22.24 3.78
CA VAL A 213 -1.42 21.78 5.17
C VAL A 213 -1.42 20.25 5.26
N LYS A 214 -2.32 19.57 4.54
CA LYS A 214 -2.39 18.10 4.49
C LYS A 214 -1.13 17.48 3.89
N ILE A 215 -0.54 18.08 2.85
CA ILE A 215 0.76 17.66 2.31
C ILE A 215 1.81 17.73 3.40
N GLY A 216 1.90 18.87 4.11
CA GLY A 216 2.81 19.03 5.23
C GLY A 216 2.64 17.93 6.28
N ILE A 217 1.41 17.62 6.68
CA ILE A 217 1.10 16.55 7.64
C ILE A 217 1.55 15.16 7.14
N GLN A 218 1.39 14.88 5.85
CA GLN A 218 1.73 13.58 5.26
C GLN A 218 3.24 13.35 5.07
N ILE A 219 4.03 14.39 4.82
CA ILE A 219 5.46 14.25 4.45
C ILE A 219 6.45 14.28 5.63
N LEU A 220 5.96 14.52 6.85
CA LEU A 220 6.78 14.75 8.06
C LEU A 220 7.49 13.51 8.60
N ASP A 221 7.16 12.31 8.12
CA ASP A 221 7.75 11.05 8.57
C ASP A 221 9.07 10.68 7.85
N THR A 222 9.66 11.62 7.11
CA THR A 222 10.91 11.37 6.38
C THR A 222 11.94 12.47 6.69
N GLU A 223 13.04 12.11 7.35
CA GLU A 223 14.15 13.01 7.72
C GLU A 223 14.73 13.81 6.53
N MET A 224 14.50 13.37 5.29
CA MET A 224 15.00 14.00 4.06
C MET A 224 14.19 15.22 3.54
N ARG A 225 13.16 15.71 4.25
CA ARG A 225 12.23 16.75 3.70
C ARG A 225 12.17 18.08 4.45
N ALA A 226 13.17 18.41 5.26
CA ALA A 226 13.19 19.67 6.02
C ALA A 226 13.04 20.92 5.14
N ASP A 227 13.72 20.97 3.98
CA ASP A 227 13.64 22.10 3.06
C ASP A 227 12.25 22.25 2.43
N LEU A 228 11.61 21.14 2.09
CA LEU A 228 10.25 21.13 1.56
C LEU A 228 9.26 21.62 2.61
N ILE A 229 9.36 21.13 3.85
CA ILE A 229 8.50 21.60 4.96
C ILE A 229 8.66 23.10 5.19
N LYS A 230 9.89 23.60 5.14
CA LYS A 230 10.19 25.04 5.23
C LYS A 230 9.55 25.81 4.06
N ASN A 231 9.62 25.27 2.84
CA ASN A 231 8.97 25.87 1.69
C ASN A 231 7.44 25.92 1.85
N LEU A 232 6.80 24.84 2.30
CA LEU A 232 5.36 24.82 2.54
C LEU A 232 4.95 25.86 3.59
N ILE A 233 5.69 25.96 4.70
CA ILE A 233 5.42 26.99 5.72
C ILE A 233 5.56 28.40 5.12
N ASN A 234 6.55 28.65 4.28
CA ASN A 234 6.73 29.95 3.63
C ASN A 234 5.57 30.27 2.66
N ILE A 235 5.12 29.30 1.87
CA ILE A 235 3.95 29.46 0.97
C ILE A 235 2.72 29.87 1.78
N LEU A 236 2.45 29.15 2.89
CA LEU A 236 1.34 29.41 3.78
C LEU A 236 1.45 30.80 4.45
N GLU A 237 2.62 31.14 4.98
CA GLU A 237 2.89 32.45 5.61
C GLU A 237 2.69 33.61 4.63
N ASN A 238 3.25 33.49 3.41
CA ASN A 238 3.15 34.50 2.37
C ASN A 238 1.70 34.69 1.88
N SER A 239 0.95 33.60 1.76
CA SER A 239 -0.48 33.63 1.39
C SER A 239 -1.30 34.44 2.39
N VAL A 240 -1.13 34.15 3.68
CA VAL A 240 -1.83 34.86 4.77
C VAL A 240 -1.42 36.34 4.81
N LYS A 241 -0.12 36.62 4.72
CA LYS A 241 0.41 38.00 4.69
C LYS A 241 -0.20 38.81 3.55
N LYS A 242 -0.29 38.23 2.35
CA LYS A 242 -0.86 38.88 1.17
C LYS A 242 -2.33 39.25 1.34
N LEU A 243 -3.13 38.36 1.95
CA LEU A 243 -4.54 38.66 2.27
C LEU A 243 -4.68 39.83 3.24
N VAL A 244 -3.85 39.85 4.29
CA VAL A 244 -3.87 40.94 5.29
C VAL A 244 -3.41 42.26 4.69
N GLU A 245 -2.36 42.28 3.89
CA GLU A 245 -1.88 43.48 3.19
C GLU A 245 -2.93 44.07 2.24
N LYS A 246 -3.82 43.24 1.70
CA LYS A 246 -4.94 43.65 0.84
C LYS A 246 -6.22 44.00 1.62
N GLY A 247 -6.19 43.94 2.95
CA GLY A 247 -7.37 44.20 3.79
C GLY A 247 -8.45 43.12 3.72
N MET A 248 -8.13 41.92 3.22
CA MET A 248 -9.07 40.79 3.04
C MET A 248 -9.14 39.91 4.30
N GLU A 249 -9.23 40.52 5.49
CA GLU A 249 -9.13 39.80 6.76
C GLU A 249 -10.32 38.86 7.01
N GLN A 250 -11.54 39.25 6.62
CA GLN A 250 -12.72 38.38 6.74
C GLN A 250 -12.61 37.14 5.84
N PHE A 251 -12.06 37.29 4.63
CA PHE A 251 -11.78 36.19 3.71
C PHE A 251 -10.82 35.18 4.37
N LEU A 252 -9.74 35.69 4.98
CA LEU A 252 -8.78 34.87 5.72
C LEU A 252 -9.43 34.13 6.89
N VAL A 253 -10.27 34.81 7.69
CA VAL A 253 -10.98 34.19 8.80
C VAL A 253 -11.86 33.04 8.31
N GLN A 254 -12.64 33.24 7.24
CA GLN A 254 -13.46 32.19 6.66
C GLN A 254 -12.61 31.00 6.21
N GLY A 255 -11.50 31.23 5.51
CA GLY A 255 -10.64 30.12 5.09
C GLY A 255 -9.96 29.37 6.23
N LEU A 256 -9.63 30.05 7.34
CA LEU A 256 -9.16 29.38 8.55
C LEU A 256 -10.28 28.58 9.27
N GLU A 257 -11.54 28.97 9.14
CA GLU A 257 -12.68 28.17 9.64
C GLU A 257 -12.86 26.88 8.85
N TYR A 258 -12.64 26.90 7.53
CA TYR A 258 -12.59 25.68 6.72
C TYR A 258 -11.45 24.77 7.18
N LEU A 259 -10.25 25.33 7.33
CA LEU A 259 -9.08 24.58 7.82
C LEU A 259 -9.30 23.95 9.21
N GLU A 260 -9.93 24.67 10.14
CA GLU A 260 -10.26 24.15 11.47
C GLU A 260 -11.19 22.93 11.38
N LYS A 261 -12.29 23.03 10.63
CA LYS A 261 -13.22 21.92 10.42
C LYS A 261 -12.53 20.72 9.77
N PHE A 262 -11.68 20.97 8.79
CA PHE A 262 -10.88 19.94 8.12
C PHE A 262 -9.97 19.22 9.11
N LEU A 263 -9.14 19.96 9.87
CA LEU A 263 -8.18 19.40 10.83
C LEU A 263 -8.88 18.62 11.95
N SER A 264 -10.00 19.12 12.46
CA SER A 264 -10.81 18.45 13.49
C SER A 264 -11.28 17.07 13.03
N ARG A 265 -11.78 16.98 11.78
CA ARG A 265 -12.19 15.71 11.18
C ARG A 265 -11.01 14.80 10.87
N ASP A 266 -9.98 15.33 10.22
CA ASP A 266 -8.85 14.55 9.71
C ASP A 266 -7.98 13.99 10.85
N LYS A 267 -7.73 14.78 11.90
CA LYS A 267 -7.06 14.31 13.12
C LYS A 267 -7.83 13.19 13.80
N THR A 268 -9.16 13.29 13.88
CA THR A 268 -10.00 12.24 14.48
C THR A 268 -9.93 10.94 13.68
N MET A 269 -9.88 11.03 12.35
CA MET A 269 -9.81 9.85 11.47
C MET A 269 -8.43 9.18 11.43
N TYR A 270 -7.34 9.96 11.51
CA TYR A 270 -5.99 9.46 11.24
C TYR A 270 -5.00 9.58 12.41
N ASN A 271 -5.44 10.10 13.55
CA ASN A 271 -4.70 10.21 14.81
C ASN A 271 -3.27 10.76 14.65
N TYR A 272 -3.16 12.09 14.49
CA TYR A 272 -1.88 12.75 14.24
C TYR A 272 -0.83 12.50 15.32
N ASN A 273 0.39 12.22 14.90
CA ASN A 273 1.54 12.13 15.79
C ASN A 273 2.03 13.52 16.26
N LYS A 274 3.00 13.53 17.19
CA LYS A 274 3.55 14.75 17.77
C LYS A 274 4.17 15.70 16.72
N THR A 275 4.86 15.14 15.74
CA THR A 275 5.52 15.89 14.65
C THR A 275 4.50 16.56 13.72
N GLN A 276 3.45 15.82 13.35
CA GLN A 276 2.32 16.32 12.56
C GLN A 276 1.58 17.46 13.27
N CYS A 277 1.31 17.30 14.57
CA CYS A 277 0.74 18.37 15.39
C CYS A 277 1.69 19.58 15.49
N HIS A 278 3.01 19.34 15.55
CA HIS A 278 4.01 20.42 15.62
C HIS A 278 4.04 21.25 14.34
N PHE A 279 3.93 20.63 13.15
CA PHE A 279 3.86 21.36 11.88
C PHE A 279 2.69 22.34 11.83
N VAL A 280 1.49 21.89 12.20
CA VAL A 280 0.31 22.77 12.23
C VAL A 280 0.52 23.91 13.24
N LYS A 281 1.07 23.63 14.42
CA LYS A 281 1.43 24.65 15.42
C LYS A 281 2.46 25.64 14.89
N ALA A 282 3.47 25.18 14.15
CA ALA A 282 4.50 26.03 13.57
C ALA A 282 3.88 27.01 12.56
N PHE A 283 3.01 26.52 11.68
CA PHE A 283 2.24 27.38 10.78
C PHE A 283 1.38 28.40 11.55
N MET A 284 0.57 27.94 12.51
CA MET A 284 -0.26 28.82 13.34
C MET A 284 0.55 29.88 14.10
N PHE A 285 1.74 29.51 14.60
CA PHE A 285 2.64 30.43 15.28
C PHE A 285 3.18 31.51 14.35
N LYS A 286 3.51 31.16 13.10
CA LYS A 286 3.97 32.12 12.08
C LYS A 286 2.92 33.17 11.74
N ILE A 287 1.64 32.81 11.83
CA ILE A 287 0.55 33.71 11.45
C ILE A 287 -0.18 34.40 12.61
N LYS A 288 0.23 34.13 13.87
CA LYS A 288 -0.45 34.63 15.07
C LYS A 288 -0.55 36.16 15.16
N ASP A 289 0.38 36.86 14.52
CA ASP A 289 0.48 38.32 14.53
C ASP A 289 -0.14 38.96 13.26
N PHE A 290 -0.64 38.15 12.31
CA PHE A 290 -1.34 38.63 11.12
C PHE A 290 -2.84 38.74 11.38
N GLY A 291 -3.35 39.98 11.38
CA GLY A 291 -4.76 40.26 11.60
C GLY A 291 -5.15 40.37 13.09
N THR A 292 -6.17 41.16 13.36
CA THR A 292 -6.76 41.32 14.69
C THR A 292 -7.88 40.30 14.96
N GLN A 293 -8.59 39.87 13.92
CA GLN A 293 -9.75 38.98 13.93
C GLN A 293 -9.37 37.48 13.84
N THR A 294 -8.14 37.18 13.41
CA THR A 294 -7.63 35.80 13.23
C THR A 294 -7.26 35.10 14.55
N LYS A 295 -7.07 35.85 15.64
CA LYS A 295 -6.60 35.33 16.94
C LYS A 295 -7.50 34.23 17.50
N GLU A 296 -8.81 34.39 17.37
CA GLU A 296 -9.77 33.42 17.93
C GLU A 296 -9.78 32.11 17.14
N ILE A 297 -9.73 32.15 15.80
CA ILE A 297 -9.68 30.93 14.99
C ILE A 297 -8.34 30.22 15.11
N ILE A 298 -7.22 30.94 15.21
CA ILE A 298 -5.90 30.38 15.50
C ILE A 298 -5.89 29.67 16.87
N ARG A 299 -6.57 30.24 17.87
CA ARG A 299 -6.74 29.61 19.19
C ARG A 299 -7.50 28.29 19.07
N LYS A 300 -8.60 28.25 18.31
CA LYS A 300 -9.38 27.02 18.06
C LYS A 300 -8.54 25.96 17.34
N ILE A 301 -7.86 26.30 16.25
CA ILE A 301 -6.98 25.35 15.53
C ILE A 301 -5.90 24.81 16.47
N ASN A 302 -5.26 25.66 17.27
CA ASN A 302 -4.26 25.21 18.25
C ASN A 302 -4.85 24.26 19.30
N GLN A 303 -6.11 24.43 19.70
CA GLN A 303 -6.81 23.50 20.59
C GLN A 303 -7.02 22.14 19.92
N VAL A 304 -7.40 22.11 18.64
CA VAL A 304 -7.54 20.87 17.86
C VAL A 304 -6.24 20.06 17.86
N VAL A 305 -5.08 20.72 17.75
CA VAL A 305 -3.75 20.06 17.72
C VAL A 305 -3.04 19.99 19.08
N LYS A 306 -3.72 20.24 20.20
CA LYS A 306 -3.18 19.89 21.53
C LYS A 306 -3.10 18.37 21.65
N THR A 307 -1.94 17.89 22.07
CA THR A 307 -1.74 16.52 22.54
C THR A 307 -2.14 16.50 24.01
N GLU A 308 -3.13 15.68 24.38
CA GLU A 308 -3.36 15.34 25.78
C GLU A 308 -2.23 14.42 26.24
N ASP A 309 -1.10 15.02 26.62
CA ASP A 309 -0.10 14.31 27.43
C ASP A 309 -0.75 14.10 28.82
N ASN A 310 -1.10 12.85 29.15
CA ASN A 310 -1.65 12.35 30.42
C ASN A 310 -3.18 12.23 30.58
N ALA A 311 -3.88 11.63 29.63
CA ALA A 311 -5.13 10.94 29.94
C ALA A 311 -4.97 9.44 29.69
N VAL A 312 -4.80 8.68 30.78
CA VAL A 312 -5.28 7.29 30.82
C VAL A 312 -6.72 7.35 30.33
N VAL A 313 -6.95 6.88 29.11
CA VAL A 313 -8.27 6.78 28.52
C VAL A 313 -9.05 5.79 29.39
N LYS A 314 -9.76 6.32 30.39
CA LYS A 314 -10.97 5.68 30.88
C LYS A 314 -11.98 5.81 29.74
N PRO A 315 -12.46 4.70 29.16
CA PRO A 315 -13.54 4.80 28.21
C PRO A 315 -14.73 5.39 28.96
N VAL A 316 -15.22 6.53 28.48
CA VAL A 316 -16.56 7.01 28.83
C VAL A 316 -17.52 6.00 28.24
N VAL A 317 -17.93 5.04 29.06
CA VAL A 317 -19.10 4.21 28.81
C VAL A 317 -20.31 5.13 28.94
N GLN A 318 -21.01 5.35 27.83
CA GLN A 318 -22.46 5.45 27.90
C GLN A 318 -23.07 4.27 27.14
N PRO A 319 -24.12 3.66 27.71
CA PRO A 319 -24.53 2.32 27.32
C PRO A 319 -25.54 2.39 26.18
N GLN A 320 -25.28 1.66 25.10
CA GLN A 320 -26.35 1.19 24.23
C GLN A 320 -26.05 -0.21 23.74
N GLU A 321 -26.87 -1.12 24.25
CA GLU A 321 -26.93 -2.54 23.98
C GLU A 321 -27.24 -2.79 22.50
N SER A 322 -26.26 -3.31 21.76
CA SER A 322 -26.48 -4.41 20.82
C SER A 322 -25.13 -5.04 20.52
N GLN A 323 -25.01 -6.34 20.80
CA GLN A 323 -23.79 -7.14 20.81
C GLN A 323 -23.11 -7.15 19.43
N ASP A 324 -21.87 -6.65 19.38
CA ASP A 324 -20.90 -6.87 18.31
C ASP A 324 -19.75 -7.73 18.88
N ASP A 325 -20.01 -9.04 19.01
CA ASP A 325 -19.09 -10.01 19.61
C ASP A 325 -17.75 -10.15 18.84
N GLY A 326 -17.66 -9.69 17.58
CA GLY A 326 -16.48 -9.88 16.73
C GLY A 326 -15.30 -8.96 17.05
N ALA A 327 -15.55 -7.64 17.21
CA ALA A 327 -14.50 -6.66 17.45
C ALA A 327 -13.92 -6.74 18.87
N GLU A 328 -14.75 -7.12 19.85
CA GLU A 328 -14.29 -7.41 21.23
C GLU A 328 -13.50 -8.71 21.28
N TYR A 329 -13.93 -9.76 20.54
CA TYR A 329 -13.17 -11.01 20.41
C TYR A 329 -11.79 -10.79 19.79
N GLU A 330 -11.68 -10.03 18.70
CA GLU A 330 -10.39 -9.75 18.04
C GLU A 330 -9.46 -8.94 18.92
N ARG A 331 -9.98 -7.90 19.59
CA ARG A 331 -9.19 -7.12 20.55
C ARG A 331 -8.76 -7.98 21.74
N GLY A 332 -9.66 -8.84 22.24
CA GLY A 332 -9.37 -9.79 23.32
C GLY A 332 -8.32 -10.82 22.90
N LEU A 333 -8.43 -11.40 21.71
CA LEU A 333 -7.48 -12.35 21.14
C LEU A 333 -6.12 -11.69 20.94
N TYR A 334 -6.06 -10.48 20.39
CA TYR A 334 -4.80 -9.75 20.22
C TYR A 334 -4.11 -9.45 21.55
N ILE A 335 -4.87 -9.05 22.58
CA ILE A 335 -4.36 -8.84 23.94
C ILE A 335 -3.87 -10.15 24.54
N HIS A 336 -4.59 -11.26 24.32
CA HIS A 336 -4.18 -12.58 24.79
C HIS A 336 -2.87 -13.04 24.14
N LEU A 337 -2.78 -12.96 22.81
CA LEU A 337 -1.57 -13.29 22.04
C LEU A 337 -0.37 -12.43 22.42
N LYS A 338 -0.59 -11.19 22.88
CA LYS A 338 0.50 -10.31 23.36
C LYS A 338 1.22 -10.87 24.58
N THR A 339 0.56 -11.69 25.39
CA THR A 339 1.13 -12.30 26.60
C THR A 339 1.72 -13.70 26.38
N MET A 340 1.57 -14.26 25.18
CA MET A 340 2.03 -15.61 24.85
C MET A 340 3.46 -15.60 24.29
N SER A 341 4.12 -16.75 24.39
CA SER A 341 5.41 -17.00 23.73
C SER A 341 5.21 -17.04 22.19
N ALA A 342 6.26 -16.72 21.43
CA ALA A 342 6.28 -16.82 19.98
C ALA A 342 5.94 -18.25 19.51
N VAL A 343 6.44 -19.25 20.23
CA VAL A 343 6.15 -20.67 19.98
C VAL A 343 4.66 -20.98 20.13
N ASP A 344 4.02 -20.49 21.20
CA ASP A 344 2.60 -20.77 21.43
C ASP A 344 1.69 -20.00 20.47
N VAL A 345 2.08 -18.78 20.08
CA VAL A 345 1.41 -18.05 19.00
C VAL A 345 1.47 -18.83 17.68
N LEU A 346 2.62 -19.43 17.35
CA LEU A 346 2.75 -20.25 16.15
C LEU A 346 1.91 -21.55 16.23
N LYS A 347 1.79 -22.17 17.40
CA LYS A 347 0.91 -23.33 17.61
C LYS A 347 -0.56 -22.98 17.37
N ILE A 348 -1.00 -21.77 17.75
CA ILE A 348 -2.36 -21.28 17.45
C ILE A 348 -2.56 -21.17 15.93
N PHE A 349 -1.58 -20.61 15.21
CA PHE A 349 -1.62 -20.53 13.76
C PHE A 349 -1.75 -21.93 13.09
N MET A 350 -1.03 -22.92 13.60
CA MET A 350 -1.06 -24.29 13.09
C MET A 350 -2.36 -25.04 13.39
N SER A 351 -3.14 -24.59 14.38
CA SER A 351 -4.28 -25.32 14.89
C SER A 351 -5.43 -25.41 13.89
N ASN A 352 -5.87 -26.62 13.57
CA ASN A 352 -7.06 -26.84 12.73
C ASN A 352 -8.37 -26.50 13.44
N ALA A 353 -8.34 -26.30 14.75
CA ALA A 353 -9.51 -25.93 15.55
C ALA A 353 -9.77 -24.41 15.56
N VAL A 354 -8.88 -23.62 14.95
CA VAL A 354 -8.93 -22.16 14.91
C VAL A 354 -9.34 -21.70 13.51
N GLU A 355 -10.25 -20.75 13.43
CA GLU A 355 -10.69 -20.14 12.16
C GLU A 355 -9.56 -19.36 11.47
N ASP A 356 -9.63 -19.25 10.14
CA ASP A 356 -8.59 -18.59 9.35
C ASP A 356 -8.35 -17.13 9.78
N ARG A 357 -9.38 -16.41 10.19
CA ARG A 357 -9.24 -15.03 10.70
C ARG A 357 -8.36 -14.95 11.95
N SER A 358 -8.57 -15.86 12.89
CA SER A 358 -7.76 -15.95 14.12
C SER A 358 -6.33 -16.43 13.84
N LYS A 359 -6.14 -17.31 12.85
CA LYS A 359 -4.80 -17.69 12.36
C LYS A 359 -4.05 -16.51 11.75
N GLU A 360 -4.74 -15.67 10.96
CA GLU A 360 -4.13 -14.48 10.36
C GLU A 360 -3.67 -13.48 11.42
N ILE A 361 -4.48 -13.26 12.47
CA ILE A 361 -4.11 -12.42 13.61
C ILE A 361 -2.88 -13.00 14.33
N ALA A 362 -2.84 -14.32 14.55
CA ALA A 362 -1.72 -14.99 15.20
C ALA A 362 -0.40 -14.84 14.42
N ILE A 363 -0.39 -15.12 13.12
CA ILE A 363 0.85 -15.04 12.31
C ILE A 363 1.35 -13.61 12.15
N ARG A 364 0.44 -12.62 12.00
CA ARG A 364 0.82 -11.20 11.96
C ARG A 364 1.35 -10.72 13.29
N ARG A 365 0.77 -11.18 14.41
CA ARG A 365 1.30 -10.86 15.73
C ARG A 365 2.70 -11.43 15.92
N LEU A 366 2.94 -12.66 15.45
CA LEU A 366 4.25 -13.29 15.51
C LEU A 366 5.30 -12.50 14.70
N GLU A 367 4.95 -12.05 13.49
CA GLU A 367 5.81 -11.18 12.68
C GLU A 367 6.21 -9.91 13.44
N VAL A 368 5.24 -9.21 14.04
CA VAL A 368 5.51 -7.99 14.83
C VAL A 368 6.44 -8.30 16.02
N VAL A 369 6.22 -9.40 16.73
CA VAL A 369 7.04 -9.78 17.90
C VAL A 369 8.49 -10.06 17.48
N LEU A 370 8.70 -10.78 16.38
CA LEU A 370 10.03 -11.09 15.86
C LEU A 370 10.74 -9.85 15.28
N SER A 371 9.99 -8.94 14.67
CA SER A 371 10.48 -7.64 14.18
C SER A 371 10.87 -6.71 15.33
N ASP A 372 10.06 -6.65 16.40
CA ASP A 372 10.39 -5.94 17.64
C ASP A 372 11.64 -6.54 18.31
N HIS A 373 11.84 -7.86 18.22
CA HIS A 373 13.06 -8.51 18.68
C HIS A 373 14.30 -8.13 17.86
N THR A 374 14.18 -8.19 16.54
CA THR A 374 15.25 -7.78 15.61
C THR A 374 15.67 -6.31 15.85
N SER A 375 14.71 -5.45 16.19
CA SER A 375 14.94 -4.04 16.54
C SER A 375 15.31 -3.79 18.01
N LYS A 376 15.59 -4.85 18.78
CA LYS A 376 16.01 -4.83 20.20
C LYS A 376 14.99 -4.19 21.16
N LYS A 377 13.71 -4.16 20.79
CA LYS A 377 12.62 -3.69 21.66
C LYS A 377 12.08 -4.79 22.57
N VAL A 378 12.20 -6.04 22.13
CA VAL A 378 11.79 -7.25 22.86
C VAL A 378 12.94 -8.24 22.84
N GLU A 379 13.15 -8.97 23.93
CA GLU A 379 14.14 -10.04 23.99
C GLU A 379 13.41 -11.38 23.87
N ILE A 380 13.82 -12.21 22.90
CA ILE A 380 13.34 -13.57 22.68
C ILE A 380 14.55 -14.47 22.83
N ASP A 381 14.40 -15.55 23.60
CA ASP A 381 15.49 -16.49 23.82
C ASP A 381 15.81 -17.25 22.52
N ILE A 382 17.10 -17.49 22.27
CA ILE A 382 17.57 -18.34 21.18
C ILE A 382 17.02 -19.77 21.28
N SER A 383 16.75 -20.26 22.49
CA SER A 383 16.09 -21.56 22.70
C SER A 383 14.70 -21.59 22.08
N GLU A 384 13.93 -20.51 22.22
CA GLU A 384 12.61 -20.33 21.63
C GLU A 384 12.68 -20.25 20.10
N MET A 385 13.70 -19.55 19.55
CA MET A 385 13.95 -19.51 18.10
C MET A 385 14.22 -20.89 17.50
N ARG A 386 14.90 -21.78 18.23
CA ARG A 386 15.12 -23.17 17.80
C ARG A 386 13.84 -23.99 17.82
N GLU A 387 12.96 -23.77 18.79
CA GLU A 387 11.66 -24.42 18.84
C GLU A 387 10.75 -23.99 17.67
N LEU A 388 10.88 -22.76 17.19
CA LEU A 388 10.16 -22.27 16.01
C LEU A 388 10.57 -22.99 14.72
N GLN A 389 11.83 -23.44 14.58
CA GLN A 389 12.32 -24.04 13.33
C GLN A 389 11.46 -25.21 12.81
N PRO A 390 11.26 -26.32 13.55
CA PRO A 390 10.46 -27.43 13.04
C PRO A 390 8.99 -27.06 12.83
N LEU A 391 8.44 -26.15 13.64
CA LEU A 391 7.06 -25.67 13.53
C LEU A 391 6.85 -24.86 12.24
N LEU A 392 7.79 -23.99 11.90
CA LEU A 392 7.75 -23.20 10.66
C LEU A 392 7.83 -24.09 9.42
N ILE A 393 8.66 -25.12 9.42
CA ILE A 393 8.70 -26.09 8.31
C ILE A 393 7.37 -26.84 8.20
N SER A 394 6.74 -27.19 9.32
CA SER A 394 5.40 -27.78 9.31
C SER A 394 4.35 -26.83 8.73
N CYS A 395 4.40 -25.54 9.11
CA CYS A 395 3.52 -24.50 8.57
C CYS A 395 3.68 -24.38 7.05
N LEU A 396 4.91 -24.35 6.54
CA LEU A 396 5.17 -24.24 5.10
C LEU A 396 4.59 -25.40 4.28
N LYS A 397 4.44 -26.58 4.90
CA LYS A 397 3.88 -27.80 4.28
C LYS A 397 2.37 -27.92 4.44
N GLN A 398 1.75 -27.12 5.32
CA GLN A 398 0.32 -27.18 5.60
C GLN A 398 -0.53 -26.75 4.39
N GLU A 399 -1.60 -27.50 4.13
CA GLU A 399 -2.60 -27.19 3.11
C GLU A 399 -3.64 -26.21 3.66
N GLY A 400 -4.24 -25.39 2.78
CA GLY A 400 -5.25 -24.41 3.16
C GLY A 400 -4.73 -23.05 3.66
N ILE A 401 -3.41 -22.84 3.76
CA ILE A 401 -2.85 -21.51 4.07
C ILE A 401 -3.10 -20.56 2.89
N THR A 402 -3.73 -19.42 3.18
CA THR A 402 -3.99 -18.34 2.21
C THR A 402 -2.70 -17.66 1.77
N ASP A 403 -2.69 -17.04 0.58
CA ASP A 403 -1.50 -16.32 0.09
C ASP A 403 -1.07 -15.18 1.03
N SER A 404 -2.02 -14.54 1.73
CA SER A 404 -1.74 -13.49 2.73
C SER A 404 -0.92 -14.05 3.89
N MET A 405 -1.42 -15.13 4.52
CA MET A 405 -0.74 -15.80 5.62
C MET A 405 0.61 -16.37 5.19
N PHE A 406 0.70 -16.95 3.99
CA PHE A 406 1.95 -17.51 3.47
C PHE A 406 3.00 -16.42 3.27
N LYS A 407 2.60 -15.21 2.86
CA LYS A 407 3.51 -14.08 2.74
C LYS A 407 4.10 -13.67 4.08
N VAL A 408 3.25 -13.49 5.09
CA VAL A 408 3.68 -13.16 6.47
C VAL A 408 4.54 -14.28 7.06
N LEU A 409 4.21 -15.55 6.78
CA LEU A 409 5.01 -16.70 7.19
C LEU A 409 6.44 -16.64 6.62
N GLY A 410 6.62 -16.17 5.39
CA GLY A 410 7.95 -15.94 4.81
C GLY A 410 8.76 -14.85 5.53
N GLU A 411 8.09 -13.79 6.01
CA GLU A 411 8.74 -12.72 6.79
C GLU A 411 9.14 -13.21 8.19
N VAL A 412 8.22 -13.91 8.87
CA VAL A 412 8.48 -14.63 10.14
C VAL A 412 9.70 -15.54 9.99
N LEU A 413 9.75 -16.32 8.91
CA LEU A 413 10.84 -17.23 8.63
C LEU A 413 12.17 -16.49 8.43
N ASN A 414 12.18 -15.39 7.68
CA ASN A 414 13.38 -14.57 7.51
C ASN A 414 13.92 -14.05 8.85
N HIS A 415 13.05 -13.60 9.77
CA HIS A 415 13.49 -13.18 11.11
C HIS A 415 14.13 -14.32 11.90
N VAL A 416 13.52 -15.51 11.89
CA VAL A 416 14.09 -16.67 12.61
C VAL A 416 15.42 -17.10 12.01
N VAL A 417 15.53 -17.16 10.68
CA VAL A 417 16.81 -17.47 10.00
C VAL A 417 17.87 -16.43 10.37
N TYR A 418 17.51 -15.15 10.35
CA TYR A 418 18.44 -14.04 10.62
C TYR A 418 18.99 -14.13 12.05
N GLU A 419 18.13 -14.31 13.05
CA GLU A 419 18.57 -14.40 14.44
C GLU A 419 19.38 -15.66 14.72
N LEU A 420 19.03 -16.80 14.12
CA LEU A 420 19.82 -18.02 14.25
C LEU A 420 21.21 -17.86 13.64
N SER A 421 21.31 -17.23 12.46
CA SER A 421 22.59 -17.01 11.77
C SER A 421 23.57 -16.12 12.55
N LYS A 422 23.06 -15.15 13.33
CA LYS A 422 23.89 -14.29 14.18
C LYS A 422 24.51 -15.02 15.36
N HIS A 423 23.78 -15.95 15.96
CA HIS A 423 24.16 -16.57 17.22
C HIS A 423 24.89 -17.91 17.00
N GLN A 424 24.67 -18.59 15.87
CA GLN A 424 25.32 -19.85 15.53
C GLN A 424 25.44 -20.09 14.02
N ASN A 425 26.48 -20.82 13.62
CA ASN A 425 26.64 -21.34 12.26
C ASN A 425 25.80 -22.64 12.07
N VAL A 426 24.47 -22.53 12.14
CA VAL A 426 23.55 -23.67 11.99
C VAL A 426 22.87 -23.63 10.63
N ALA A 427 23.27 -24.55 9.74
CA ALA A 427 22.55 -24.82 8.51
C ALA A 427 21.15 -25.38 8.84
N TRP A 428 20.09 -24.66 8.48
CA TRP A 428 18.71 -25.10 8.68
C TRP A 428 18.29 -26.08 7.57
N TYR A 429 18.74 -27.34 7.68
CA TYR A 429 18.48 -28.39 6.69
C TYR A 429 17.00 -28.59 6.35
N GLY A 430 16.10 -28.44 7.33
CA GLY A 430 14.65 -28.52 7.05
C GLY A 430 14.12 -27.47 6.08
N LEU A 431 14.72 -26.27 6.07
CA LEU A 431 14.40 -25.20 5.12
C LEU A 431 14.99 -25.51 3.74
N LEU A 432 16.23 -26.01 3.71
CA LEU A 432 16.88 -26.49 2.50
C LEU A 432 16.00 -27.53 1.79
N ASP A 433 15.62 -28.58 2.52
CA ASP A 433 14.78 -29.68 2.02
C ASP A 433 13.41 -29.19 1.53
N TYR A 434 12.84 -28.17 2.18
CA TYR A 434 11.59 -27.57 1.73
C TYR A 434 11.77 -26.89 0.37
N ILE A 435 12.74 -25.98 0.24
CA ILE A 435 12.94 -25.21 -0.99
C ILE A 435 13.26 -26.16 -2.15
N THR A 436 14.14 -27.14 -1.94
CA THR A 436 14.54 -28.10 -2.98
C THR A 436 13.40 -29.04 -3.38
N SER A 437 12.67 -29.61 -2.41
CA SER A 437 11.56 -30.52 -2.72
C SER A 437 10.37 -29.82 -3.38
N GLN A 438 10.15 -28.54 -3.05
CA GLN A 438 9.03 -27.76 -3.59
C GLN A 438 9.38 -26.97 -4.86
N SER A 439 10.66 -26.89 -5.27
CA SER A 439 11.07 -26.05 -6.41
C SER A 439 10.34 -26.43 -7.70
N LYS A 440 10.09 -27.71 -7.94
CA LYS A 440 9.38 -28.20 -9.14
C LYS A 440 7.86 -28.19 -8.98
N THR A 441 7.35 -28.65 -7.85
CA THR A 441 5.91 -28.92 -7.64
C THR A 441 5.14 -27.69 -7.17
N LYS A 442 5.75 -26.85 -6.33
CA LYS A 442 5.18 -25.61 -5.79
C LYS A 442 6.15 -24.45 -5.97
N PHE A 443 6.68 -24.29 -7.20
CA PHE A 443 7.72 -23.31 -7.54
C PHE A 443 7.47 -21.92 -6.95
N GLN A 444 6.26 -21.37 -7.10
CA GLN A 444 5.93 -20.03 -6.60
C GLN A 444 6.13 -19.90 -5.09
N ARG A 445 5.75 -20.92 -4.30
CA ARG A 445 5.97 -20.92 -2.85
C ARG A 445 7.45 -21.08 -2.52
N ALA A 446 8.14 -22.00 -3.18
CA ALA A 446 9.56 -22.25 -2.95
C ALA A 446 10.42 -21.01 -3.26
N VAL A 447 10.21 -20.40 -4.43
CA VAL A 447 10.97 -19.21 -4.85
C VAL A 447 10.61 -17.99 -4.00
N TYR A 448 9.36 -17.86 -3.53
CA TYR A 448 8.97 -16.79 -2.61
C TYR A 448 9.69 -16.91 -1.27
N ILE A 449 9.70 -18.11 -0.66
CA ILE A 449 10.43 -18.35 0.59
C ILE A 449 11.92 -18.06 0.41
N PHE A 450 12.50 -18.47 -0.72
CA PHE A 450 13.88 -18.14 -1.05
C PHE A 450 14.10 -16.61 -1.14
N GLN A 451 13.21 -15.86 -1.78
CA GLN A 451 13.29 -14.39 -1.87
C GLN A 451 13.18 -13.70 -0.51
N CYS A 452 12.46 -14.29 0.43
CA CYS A 452 12.35 -13.75 1.79
C CYS A 452 13.69 -13.77 2.52
N LEU A 453 14.62 -14.67 2.17
CA LEU A 453 15.94 -14.78 2.78
C LEU A 453 16.83 -13.60 2.33
N THR A 454 16.73 -12.51 3.07
CA THR A 454 17.37 -11.22 2.71
C THR A 454 18.70 -10.99 3.40
N MET A 455 19.20 -11.97 4.15
CA MET A 455 20.49 -11.96 4.83
C MET A 455 21.56 -12.70 4.01
N PRO A 456 22.87 -12.49 4.25
CA PRO A 456 23.90 -13.33 3.64
C PRO A 456 23.78 -14.77 4.16
N ILE A 457 23.90 -15.75 3.26
CA ILE A 457 23.94 -17.17 3.59
C ILE A 457 25.40 -17.61 3.40
N GLU A 458 26.10 -17.87 4.50
CA GLU A 458 27.55 -18.17 4.49
C GLU A 458 27.87 -19.62 4.09
N ASP A 459 26.89 -20.53 4.12
CA ASP A 459 27.07 -21.92 3.72
C ASP A 459 26.94 -22.06 2.20
N ASP A 460 28.09 -22.07 1.51
CA ASP A 460 28.17 -22.32 0.06
C ASP A 460 27.54 -23.65 -0.33
N GLY A 461 27.63 -24.70 0.51
CA GLY A 461 27.05 -26.00 0.25
C GLY A 461 25.51 -25.96 0.26
N PHE A 462 24.94 -25.23 1.23
CA PHE A 462 23.50 -24.93 1.27
C PHE A 462 23.08 -24.21 -0.02
N MET A 463 23.81 -23.15 -0.41
CA MET A 463 23.46 -22.35 -1.58
C MET A 463 23.57 -23.13 -2.89
N ILE A 464 24.64 -23.91 -3.07
CA ILE A 464 24.83 -24.75 -4.26
C ILE A 464 23.65 -25.73 -4.39
N HIS A 465 23.27 -26.41 -3.30
CA HIS A 465 22.20 -27.39 -3.35
C HIS A 465 20.81 -26.77 -3.63
N VAL A 466 20.50 -25.60 -3.07
CA VAL A 466 19.29 -24.84 -3.44
C VAL A 466 19.31 -24.51 -4.94
N MET A 467 20.45 -24.03 -5.45
CA MET A 467 20.57 -23.52 -6.80
C MET A 467 20.49 -24.61 -7.87
N GLU A 468 21.05 -25.80 -7.60
CA GLU A 468 20.89 -26.98 -8.48
C GLU A 468 19.43 -27.32 -8.75
N ASN A 469 18.53 -27.03 -7.79
CA ASN A 469 17.10 -27.34 -7.90
C ASN A 469 16.26 -26.14 -8.35
N LEU A 470 16.63 -24.92 -7.99
CA LEU A 470 15.84 -23.71 -8.26
C LEU A 470 16.18 -23.07 -9.61
N LEU A 471 17.47 -23.06 -9.99
CA LEU A 471 17.91 -22.42 -11.23
C LEU A 471 17.29 -23.03 -12.49
N PRO A 472 17.14 -24.36 -12.65
CA PRO A 472 16.49 -24.93 -13.84
C PRO A 472 15.07 -24.39 -14.04
N GLU A 473 14.30 -24.29 -12.97
CA GLU A 473 12.94 -23.73 -13.00
C GLU A 473 12.94 -22.22 -13.28
N ILE A 474 13.85 -21.46 -12.66
CA ILE A 474 14.03 -20.03 -12.95
C ILE A 474 14.37 -19.84 -14.43
N ARG A 475 15.29 -20.64 -15.00
CA ARG A 475 15.67 -20.56 -16.42
C ARG A 475 14.46 -20.76 -17.32
N VAL A 476 13.62 -21.75 -17.06
CA VAL A 476 12.44 -22.01 -17.90
C VAL A 476 11.41 -20.89 -17.76
N ARG A 477 11.20 -20.38 -16.53
CA ARG A 477 10.13 -19.42 -16.21
C ARG A 477 10.51 -17.96 -16.44
N LEU A 478 11.79 -17.65 -16.64
CA LEU A 478 12.26 -16.33 -17.10
C LEU A 478 11.91 -16.05 -18.55
N ASN A 479 11.47 -17.05 -19.33
CA ASN A 479 10.98 -16.81 -20.68
C ASN A 479 9.73 -15.90 -20.60
N PRO A 480 9.70 -14.77 -21.32
CA PRO A 480 8.67 -13.76 -21.11
C PRO A 480 7.30 -14.22 -21.64
N PRO A 481 6.21 -13.91 -20.91
CA PRO A 481 4.86 -14.30 -21.31
C PRO A 481 4.49 -13.74 -22.68
N ARG A 482 3.77 -14.55 -23.48
CA ARG A 482 3.33 -14.17 -24.83
C ARG A 482 2.07 -13.31 -24.83
N GLU A 483 1.26 -13.38 -23.77
CA GLU A 483 -0.01 -12.66 -23.64
C GLU A 483 -0.09 -11.96 -22.28
N LEU A 484 -0.65 -10.74 -22.24
CA LEU A 484 -0.82 -9.93 -21.03
C LEU A 484 -1.80 -10.53 -20.01
N LEU A 485 -2.62 -11.52 -20.41
CA LEU A 485 -3.76 -12.04 -19.64
C LEU A 485 -3.46 -13.32 -18.84
N VAL A 486 -2.27 -13.91 -18.97
CA VAL A 486 -1.91 -15.17 -18.28
C VAL A 486 -0.92 -14.89 -17.16
N ASP A 487 -1.30 -15.26 -15.92
CA ASP A 487 -0.54 -15.25 -14.66
C ASP A 487 0.80 -14.46 -14.65
N ASN A 488 0.69 -13.14 -14.82
CA ASN A 488 1.81 -12.19 -14.77
C ASN A 488 2.61 -12.25 -13.46
N LYS A 489 2.01 -12.78 -12.38
CA LYS A 489 2.67 -12.94 -11.08
C LYS A 489 3.83 -13.94 -11.17
N SER A 490 3.69 -14.97 -12.00
CA SER A 490 4.70 -16.03 -12.15
C SER A 490 6.02 -15.49 -12.71
N TRP A 491 5.98 -14.66 -13.76
CA TRP A 491 7.20 -14.07 -14.33
C TRP A 491 7.84 -13.05 -13.39
N VAL A 492 7.05 -12.15 -12.79
CA VAL A 492 7.56 -11.15 -11.83
C VAL A 492 8.26 -11.85 -10.67
N LEU A 493 7.60 -12.84 -10.08
CA LEU A 493 8.17 -13.63 -9.00
C LEU A 493 9.44 -14.38 -9.44
N THR A 494 9.47 -14.91 -10.66
CA THR A 494 10.67 -15.57 -11.21
C THR A 494 11.81 -14.59 -11.41
N PHE A 495 11.54 -13.40 -11.95
CA PHE A 495 12.53 -12.34 -12.16
C PHE A 495 13.17 -11.89 -10.85
N THR A 496 12.34 -11.65 -9.84
CA THR A 496 12.80 -11.30 -8.49
C THR A 496 13.58 -12.45 -7.84
N GLY A 497 13.15 -13.69 -8.03
CA GLY A 497 13.90 -14.87 -7.58
C GLY A 497 15.26 -15.03 -8.27
N ALA A 498 15.33 -14.74 -9.56
CA ALA A 498 16.58 -14.73 -10.32
C ALA A 498 17.55 -13.64 -9.83
N PHE A 499 17.03 -12.47 -9.47
CA PHE A 499 17.82 -11.41 -8.83
C PHE A 499 18.42 -11.90 -7.50
N CYS A 500 17.62 -12.46 -6.59
CA CYS A 500 18.16 -13.02 -5.34
C CYS A 500 19.19 -14.12 -5.60
N ALA A 501 18.90 -15.04 -6.54
CA ALA A 501 19.80 -16.13 -6.88
C ALA A 501 21.16 -15.62 -7.38
N THR A 502 21.16 -14.64 -8.28
CA THR A 502 22.40 -14.06 -8.81
C THR A 502 23.21 -13.33 -7.73
N ILE A 503 22.55 -12.61 -6.82
CA ILE A 503 23.20 -11.97 -5.66
C ILE A 503 23.90 -13.00 -4.77
N HIS A 504 23.27 -14.15 -4.48
CA HIS A 504 23.91 -15.16 -3.65
C HIS A 504 24.99 -15.97 -4.39
N LEU A 505 24.86 -16.15 -5.70
CA LEU A 505 25.80 -16.93 -6.52
C LEU A 505 27.10 -16.20 -6.86
N ILE A 506 27.09 -14.86 -6.84
CA ILE A 506 28.21 -14.02 -7.27
C ILE A 506 29.53 -14.30 -6.51
N LYS A 507 29.44 -14.85 -5.30
CA LYS A 507 30.59 -15.17 -4.46
C LYS A 507 31.09 -16.60 -4.63
N ILE A 508 30.35 -17.46 -5.34
CA ILE A 508 30.64 -18.88 -5.47
C ILE A 508 31.31 -19.13 -6.83
N PRO A 509 32.65 -19.29 -6.90
CA PRO A 509 33.35 -19.36 -8.18
C PRO A 509 32.92 -20.57 -9.03
N SER A 510 32.56 -21.69 -8.39
CA SER A 510 32.05 -22.88 -9.07
C SER A 510 30.72 -22.67 -9.79
N GLN A 511 29.99 -21.59 -9.49
CA GLN A 511 28.70 -21.24 -10.09
C GLN A 511 28.78 -20.02 -11.03
N ALA A 512 29.99 -19.57 -11.37
CA ALA A 512 30.19 -18.39 -12.22
C ALA A 512 29.44 -18.44 -13.56
N GLU A 513 29.43 -19.60 -14.24
CA GLU A 513 28.71 -19.76 -15.50
C GLU A 513 27.18 -19.72 -15.31
N SER A 514 26.67 -20.38 -14.28
CA SER A 514 25.25 -20.31 -13.90
C SER A 514 24.82 -18.88 -13.61
N PHE A 515 25.64 -18.14 -12.86
CA PHE A 515 25.44 -16.72 -12.58
C PHE A 515 25.34 -15.88 -13.87
N LYS A 516 26.33 -16.00 -14.77
CA LYS A 516 26.37 -15.27 -16.05
C LYS A 516 25.16 -15.59 -16.91
N GLU A 517 24.78 -16.85 -17.00
CA GLU A 517 23.64 -17.30 -17.80
C GLU A 517 22.33 -16.68 -17.31
N ILE A 518 22.04 -16.77 -16.00
CA ILE A 518 20.81 -16.24 -15.42
C ILE A 518 20.75 -14.72 -15.59
N ALA A 519 21.85 -14.03 -15.32
CA ALA A 519 21.85 -12.59 -15.33
C ALA A 519 21.71 -12.02 -16.76
N ASN A 520 22.31 -12.67 -17.77
CA ASN A 520 22.03 -12.38 -19.19
C ASN A 520 20.58 -12.67 -19.55
N LYS A 521 20.03 -13.81 -19.09
CA LYS A 521 18.65 -14.18 -19.37
C LYS A 521 17.63 -13.20 -18.77
N MET A 522 17.90 -12.64 -17.60
CA MET A 522 17.08 -11.56 -17.03
C MET A 522 17.03 -10.33 -17.95
N ILE A 523 18.19 -9.92 -18.49
CA ILE A 523 18.29 -8.76 -19.38
C ILE A 523 17.57 -9.03 -20.70
N ASP A 524 17.80 -10.20 -21.29
CA ASP A 524 17.15 -10.59 -22.56
C ASP A 524 15.64 -10.70 -22.40
N SER A 525 15.17 -11.23 -21.28
CA SER A 525 13.75 -11.32 -20.96
C SER A 525 13.08 -9.95 -20.86
N VAL A 526 13.73 -8.97 -20.21
CA VAL A 526 13.24 -7.59 -20.16
C VAL A 526 13.28 -6.94 -21.55
N ARG A 527 14.34 -7.17 -22.34
CA ARG A 527 14.45 -6.64 -23.70
C ARG A 527 13.27 -7.09 -24.56
N GLU A 528 12.96 -8.38 -24.53
CA GLU A 528 11.85 -8.96 -25.26
C GLU A 528 10.48 -8.41 -24.80
N LEU A 529 10.29 -8.18 -23.49
CA LEU A 529 9.07 -7.53 -22.98
C LEU A 529 8.91 -6.07 -23.41
N VAL A 530 10.02 -5.33 -23.50
CA VAL A 530 10.04 -3.95 -23.99
C VAL A 530 9.72 -3.91 -25.49
N GLU A 531 10.30 -4.81 -26.29
CA GLU A 531 10.00 -4.93 -27.72
C GLU A 531 8.52 -5.26 -27.97
N ARG A 532 7.91 -6.05 -27.09
CA ARG A 532 6.47 -6.40 -27.11
C ARG A 532 5.55 -5.32 -26.53
N LYS A 533 6.08 -4.18 -26.06
CA LYS A 533 5.33 -3.10 -25.38
C LYS A 533 4.58 -3.55 -24.12
N MET A 534 5.10 -4.55 -23.41
CA MET A 534 4.53 -5.11 -22.17
C MET A 534 5.23 -4.59 -20.91
N GLU A 535 6.04 -3.53 -21.01
CA GLU A 535 6.95 -3.09 -19.94
C GLU A 535 6.27 -2.38 -18.76
N VAL A 536 5.35 -1.44 -19.01
CA VAL A 536 4.85 -0.51 -17.96
C VAL A 536 4.13 -1.24 -16.82
N GLY A 537 3.46 -2.35 -17.12
CA GLY A 537 2.79 -3.17 -16.12
C GLY A 537 3.67 -4.27 -15.52
N LEU A 538 4.43 -5.00 -16.35
CA LEU A 538 5.13 -6.21 -15.90
C LEU A 538 6.55 -5.92 -15.40
N VAL A 539 7.37 -5.28 -16.24
CA VAL A 539 8.77 -4.96 -15.95
C VAL A 539 8.86 -3.96 -14.80
N ARG A 540 8.00 -2.93 -14.79
CA ARG A 540 7.94 -1.95 -13.69
C ARG A 540 7.67 -2.60 -12.33
N ARG A 541 6.75 -3.57 -12.26
CA ARG A 541 6.45 -4.33 -11.02
C ARG A 541 7.66 -5.13 -10.55
N ALA A 542 8.29 -5.89 -11.46
CA ALA A 542 9.49 -6.65 -11.13
C ALA A 542 10.64 -5.76 -10.64
N PHE A 543 10.83 -4.58 -11.24
CA PHE A 543 11.83 -3.62 -10.76
C PHE A 543 11.53 -3.07 -9.37
N ARG A 544 10.26 -2.89 -9.00
CA ARG A 544 9.88 -2.46 -7.64
C ARG A 544 10.10 -3.55 -6.60
N ASP A 545 9.82 -4.79 -6.95
CA ASP A 545 10.10 -5.93 -6.09
C ASP A 545 11.63 -6.03 -5.85
N VAL A 546 12.43 -5.89 -6.91
CA VAL A 546 13.89 -5.77 -6.79
C VAL A 546 14.31 -4.57 -5.95
N GLU A 547 13.69 -3.39 -6.11
CA GLU A 547 13.98 -2.22 -5.28
C GLU A 547 13.74 -2.52 -3.79
N THR A 548 12.65 -3.19 -3.47
CA THR A 548 12.31 -3.58 -2.09
C THR A 548 13.33 -4.55 -1.52
N ILE A 549 13.79 -5.51 -2.31
CA ILE A 549 14.82 -6.48 -1.91
C ILE A 549 16.17 -5.79 -1.71
N VAL A 550 16.59 -4.94 -2.65
CA VAL A 550 17.82 -4.14 -2.52
C VAL A 550 17.79 -3.32 -1.23
N LYS A 551 16.64 -2.73 -0.88
CA LYS A 551 16.49 -1.99 0.39
C LYS A 551 16.71 -2.86 1.63
N LYS A 552 16.28 -4.12 1.59
CA LYS A 552 16.47 -5.08 2.69
C LYS A 552 17.89 -5.65 2.75
N GLN A 553 18.58 -5.75 1.63
CA GLN A 553 19.90 -6.39 1.53
C GLN A 553 21.10 -5.41 1.61
N LEU A 554 20.87 -4.10 1.44
CA LEU A 554 21.96 -3.11 1.30
C LEU A 554 22.98 -3.12 2.43
N GLU A 555 22.59 -3.49 3.64
CA GLU A 555 23.44 -3.43 4.84
C GLU A 555 24.62 -4.41 4.77
N TRP A 556 24.50 -5.49 4.02
CA TRP A 556 25.53 -6.52 3.92
C TRP A 556 26.18 -6.63 2.52
N TYR A 557 25.79 -5.77 1.57
CA TYR A 557 26.43 -5.73 0.26
C TYR A 557 27.93 -5.41 0.39
N GLN A 558 28.74 -6.24 -0.26
CA GLN A 558 30.18 -6.02 -0.43
C GLN A 558 30.46 -5.57 -1.87
N THR A 559 31.74 -5.43 -2.21
CA THR A 559 32.17 -4.83 -3.48
C THR A 559 31.62 -5.58 -4.68
N MET A 560 31.53 -6.91 -4.60
CA MET A 560 30.99 -7.75 -5.67
C MET A 560 29.49 -7.51 -5.88
N GLU A 561 28.68 -7.57 -4.82
CA GLU A 561 27.22 -7.33 -4.92
C GLU A 561 26.94 -5.92 -5.43
N TYR A 562 27.62 -4.90 -4.88
CA TYR A 562 27.48 -3.53 -5.33
C TYR A 562 27.80 -3.39 -6.82
N LYS A 563 28.96 -3.90 -7.27
CA LYS A 563 29.36 -3.86 -8.69
C LYS A 563 28.34 -4.56 -9.58
N PHE A 564 27.88 -5.75 -9.20
CA PHE A 564 26.90 -6.49 -9.99
C PHE A 564 25.59 -5.73 -10.14
N VAL A 565 25.01 -5.23 -9.05
CA VAL A 565 23.73 -4.51 -9.14
C VAL A 565 23.91 -3.26 -10.00
N LYS A 566 25.04 -2.53 -9.88
CA LYS A 566 25.33 -1.37 -10.74
C LYS A 566 25.38 -1.75 -12.22
N VAL A 567 26.11 -2.81 -12.58
CA VAL A 567 26.22 -3.29 -13.97
C VAL A 567 24.85 -3.77 -14.49
N LEU A 568 24.09 -4.52 -13.69
CA LEU A 568 22.76 -4.98 -14.06
C LEU A 568 21.82 -3.81 -14.33
N LEU A 569 21.80 -2.80 -13.45
CA LEU A 569 20.99 -1.59 -13.64
C LEU A 569 21.39 -0.83 -14.90
N TRP A 570 22.70 -0.68 -15.18
CA TRP A 570 23.17 -0.04 -16.42
C TRP A 570 22.68 -0.78 -17.66
N LYS A 571 22.80 -2.11 -17.70
CA LYS A 571 22.33 -2.91 -18.84
C LYS A 571 20.83 -2.84 -19.04
N LEU A 572 20.05 -2.92 -17.96
CA LEU A 572 18.59 -2.78 -18.02
C LEU A 572 18.19 -1.38 -18.49
N TYR A 573 18.87 -0.33 -18.00
CA TYR A 573 18.60 1.06 -18.37
C TYR A 573 18.93 1.35 -19.84
N ALA A 574 19.94 0.68 -20.40
CA ALA A 574 20.39 0.82 -21.77
C ALA A 574 19.47 0.14 -22.81
N ILE A 575 18.47 -0.64 -22.38
CA ILE A 575 17.51 -1.28 -23.29
C ILE A 575 16.75 -0.21 -24.08
N LYS A 576 16.89 -0.25 -25.41
CA LYS A 576 16.21 0.67 -26.33
C LYS A 576 14.69 0.45 -26.28
N GLY A 577 13.94 1.53 -26.33
CA GLY A 577 12.47 1.49 -26.29
C GLY A 577 11.84 1.42 -24.89
N MET A 578 12.63 1.24 -23.83
CA MET A 578 12.11 1.22 -22.46
C MET A 578 11.58 2.61 -22.06
N LYS A 579 10.31 2.67 -21.63
CA LYS A 579 9.68 3.92 -21.21
C LYS A 579 10.18 4.44 -19.87
N TRP A 580 9.94 5.73 -19.62
CA TRP A 580 10.45 6.45 -18.46
C TRP A 580 9.95 5.87 -17.12
N GLU A 581 8.72 5.35 -17.09
CA GLU A 581 8.08 4.79 -15.90
C GLU A 581 8.79 3.54 -15.36
N SER A 582 9.48 2.79 -16.23
CA SER A 582 10.35 1.67 -15.80
C SER A 582 11.77 2.15 -15.50
N LYS A 583 12.31 3.08 -16.30
CA LYS A 583 13.65 3.65 -16.11
C LYS A 583 13.79 4.40 -14.79
N ILE A 584 12.74 5.08 -14.32
CA ILE A 584 12.75 5.83 -13.07
C ILE A 584 12.96 4.90 -11.86
N VAL A 585 12.43 3.67 -11.91
CA VAL A 585 12.63 2.68 -10.84
C VAL A 585 14.09 2.24 -10.81
N LEU A 586 14.68 1.90 -11.97
CA LEU A 586 16.11 1.56 -12.07
C LEU A 586 17.01 2.71 -11.56
N TRP A 587 16.68 3.94 -11.93
CA TRP A 587 17.40 5.13 -11.44
C TRP A 587 17.31 5.27 -9.92
N ARG A 588 16.14 5.04 -9.32
CA ARG A 588 15.96 5.06 -7.86
C ARG A 588 16.74 3.98 -7.15
N ILE A 589 16.79 2.76 -7.68
CA ILE A 589 17.62 1.68 -7.14
C ILE A 589 19.10 2.13 -7.17
N ASN A 590 19.55 2.68 -8.31
CA ASN A 590 20.91 3.18 -8.45
C ASN A 590 21.25 4.27 -7.42
N VAL A 591 20.35 5.26 -7.24
CA VAL A 591 20.52 6.33 -6.24
C VAL A 591 20.53 5.78 -4.82
N THR A 592 19.69 4.78 -4.52
CA THR A 592 19.65 4.12 -3.20
C THR A 592 20.99 3.44 -2.89
N LEU A 593 21.54 2.69 -3.85
CA LEU A 593 22.86 2.06 -3.73
C LEU A 593 23.96 3.08 -3.51
N ASP A 594 23.97 4.15 -4.32
CA ASP A 594 25.01 5.18 -4.25
C ASP A 594 24.94 5.99 -2.95
N ARG A 595 23.79 6.04 -2.27
CA ARG A 595 23.63 6.73 -0.98
C ARG A 595 23.92 5.84 0.21
N LEU A 596 23.29 4.67 0.26
CA LEU A 596 23.17 3.88 1.50
C LEU A 596 24.23 2.78 1.65
N VAL A 597 24.84 2.31 0.56
CA VAL A 597 25.95 1.34 0.66
C VAL A 597 27.19 2.02 1.25
N ASN A 598 27.97 1.29 2.04
CA ASN A 598 29.21 1.79 2.64
C ASN A 598 30.16 2.33 1.55
N LYS A 599 30.79 3.49 1.79
CA LYS A 599 31.69 4.14 0.83
C LYS A 599 32.89 3.26 0.45
N GLU A 600 33.38 2.45 1.38
CA GLU A 600 34.52 1.54 1.17
C GLU A 600 34.21 0.42 0.18
N VAL A 601 32.92 0.11 0.00
CA VAL A 601 32.41 -0.91 -0.91
C VAL A 601 32.20 -0.36 -2.34
N LYS A 602 32.16 0.97 -2.50
CA LYS A 602 31.82 1.63 -3.78
C LYS A 602 33.02 1.65 -4.71
N GLU A 603 33.15 0.59 -5.47
CA GLU A 603 34.05 0.55 -6.61
C GLU A 603 33.22 0.65 -7.90
N ILE A 604 33.39 1.75 -8.62
CA ILE A 604 32.62 2.03 -9.84
C ILE A 604 33.01 0.99 -10.90
N PRO A 605 32.03 0.31 -11.53
CA PRO A 605 32.35 -0.62 -12.60
C PRO A 605 33.08 0.09 -13.75
N LYS A 606 34.17 -0.50 -14.25
CA LYS A 606 35.00 0.12 -15.28
C LYS A 606 34.36 0.07 -16.67
N ASP A 607 33.56 -0.97 -16.92
CA ASP A 607 32.85 -1.18 -18.19
C ASP A 607 31.59 -2.06 -18.00
N GLU A 608 30.78 -2.20 -19.06
CA GLU A 608 29.54 -3.00 -19.04
C GLU A 608 29.77 -4.52 -18.95
N PHE A 609 31.02 -4.98 -19.06
CA PHE A 609 31.42 -6.37 -18.95
C PHE A 609 32.13 -6.65 -17.62
N ASP A 610 32.19 -5.69 -16.69
CA ASP A 610 32.95 -5.83 -15.44
C ASP A 610 32.44 -6.98 -14.57
N TRP A 611 31.14 -7.29 -14.65
CA TRP A 611 30.56 -8.48 -14.03
C TRP A 611 31.07 -9.84 -14.58
N LEU A 612 31.62 -9.89 -15.81
CA LEU A 612 32.25 -11.09 -16.37
C LEU A 612 33.65 -11.30 -15.77
N LYS A 613 34.28 -10.21 -15.31
CA LYS A 613 35.61 -10.17 -14.71
C LYS A 613 35.58 -10.37 -13.18
N LEU A 614 34.39 -10.38 -12.57
CA LEU A 614 34.23 -10.54 -11.12
C LEU A 614 34.87 -11.82 -10.56
N HIS A 615 34.90 -12.90 -11.35
CA HIS A 615 35.53 -14.17 -10.98
C HIS A 615 36.96 -14.33 -11.54
N GLU A 616 37.44 -13.40 -12.36
CA GLU A 616 38.84 -13.39 -12.84
C GLU A 616 39.78 -12.70 -11.83
N ALA A 617 39.21 -12.01 -10.83
CA ALA A 617 39.91 -11.24 -9.80
C ALA A 617 39.91 -11.91 -8.40
N LEU A 618 39.29 -13.09 -8.28
CA LEU A 618 39.37 -14.01 -7.13
C LEU A 618 40.41 -15.09 -7.43
#